data_AF-A0A662DBL5-F1
#
_entry.id   AF-A0A662DBL5-F1
#
_cell.length_a   1.000
_cell.length_b   1.000
_cell.length_c   1.000
_cell.angle_alpha   90.00
_cell.angle_beta   90.00
_cell.angle_gamma   90.00
#
_symmetry.space_group_name_H-M   'P 1'
#
loop_
_entity.id
_entity.type
_entity.pdbx_description
1 polymer ?
#
loop_
_entity_poly.entity_id
_entity_poly.type
_entity_poly.pdbx_seq_one_letter_code
_entity_poly.pdbx_strand_id
1 'polypeptide(L)' 'MSLRVISADNVRDVIRLSVSSEQERLVAPNAVSMAEAFATTKVWVRATYPDDTPVGFAMLSDDHGGELEAVLVLS' A
#
# COMPACT_ATOMS: atom_id res chain seq x y z
N MET A 1 6.04 -0.98 15.14
CA MET A 1 5.06 -0.99 14.02
C MET A 1 4.39 0.38 13.93
N SER A 2 4.47 1.05 12.78
CA SER A 2 3.90 2.37 12.52
C SER A 2 3.33 2.47 11.10
N LEU A 3 2.33 3.35 10.92
CA LEU A 3 1.74 3.68 9.62
C LEU A 3 2.08 5.13 9.28
N ARG A 4 2.83 5.34 8.20
CA ARG A 4 3.38 6.65 7.82
C ARG A 4 2.73 7.17 6.54
N VAL A 5 2.53 8.48 6.46
CA VAL A 5 2.04 9.15 5.24
C VAL A 5 3.00 8.82 4.09
N ILE A 6 2.46 8.44 2.94
CA ILE A 6 3.27 8.35 1.72
C ILE A 6 3.54 9.78 1.24
N SER A 7 4.82 10.14 1.11
CA SER A 7 5.31 11.43 0.67
C SER A 7 6.32 11.26 -0.47
N ALA A 8 6.78 12.37 -1.04
CA ALA A 8 7.86 12.35 -2.03
C ALA A 8 9.15 11.68 -1.51
N ASP A 9 9.35 11.67 -0.18
CA ASP A 9 10.57 11.14 0.44
C ASP A 9 10.58 9.62 0.49
N ASN A 10 9.42 8.97 0.68
CA ASN A 10 9.33 7.52 0.90
C ASN A 10 8.60 6.76 -0.22
N VAL A 11 7.94 7.46 -1.15
CA VAL A 11 7.16 6.83 -2.22
C VAL A 11 7.99 5.86 -3.06
N ARG A 12 9.24 6.22 -3.35
CA ARG A 12 10.14 5.38 -4.16
C ARG A 12 10.52 4.09 -3.46
N ASP A 13 10.70 4.14 -2.15
CA ASP A 13 11.05 2.95 -1.38
C ASP A 13 9.88 1.99 -1.35
N VAL A 14 8.66 2.50 -1.15
CA VAL A 14 7.43 1.71 -1.11
C VAL A 14 7.10 1.05 -2.45
N ILE A 15 7.19 1.77 -3.58
CA ILE A 15 6.85 1.20 -4.89
C ILE A 15 7.87 0.18 -5.41
N ARG A 16 9.09 0.17 -4.84
CA ARG A 16 10.17 -0.77 -5.20
C ARG A 16 10.08 -2.07 -4.44
N LEU A 17 9.29 -2.14 -3.38
CA LEU A 17 9.11 -3.40 -2.67
C LEU A 17 8.43 -4.42 -3.57
N SER A 18 8.88 -5.66 -3.46
CA SER A 18 8.38 -6.80 -4.22
C SER A 18 8.37 -8.02 -3.32
N VAL A 19 7.28 -8.77 -3.38
CA VAL A 19 7.19 -10.11 -2.77
C VAL A 19 8.16 -11.10 -3.45
N SER A 20 8.28 -12.30 -2.89
CA SER A 20 9.04 -13.37 -3.55
C SER A 20 8.39 -13.77 -4.88
N SER A 21 9.16 -14.35 -5.80
CA SER A 21 8.66 -14.71 -7.12
C SER A 21 7.54 -15.77 -7.12
N GLU A 22 7.42 -16.56 -6.05
CA GLU A 22 6.28 -17.46 -5.84
C GLU A 22 4.97 -16.71 -5.58
N GLN A 23 5.06 -15.50 -5.01
CA GLN A 23 3.94 -14.68 -4.58
C GLN A 23 3.59 -13.56 -5.57
N GLU A 24 4.45 -13.25 -6.54
CA GLU A 24 4.23 -12.18 -7.55
C GLU A 24 2.89 -12.28 -8.29
N ARG A 25 2.31 -13.49 -8.41
CA ARG A 25 0.99 -13.69 -9.06
C ARG A 25 -0.20 -13.41 -8.15
N LEU A 26 0.02 -13.23 -6.85
CA LEU A 26 -1.02 -13.03 -5.84
C LEU A 26 -1.34 -11.56 -5.61
N VAL A 27 -0.42 -10.66 -5.95
CA VAL A 27 -0.53 -9.22 -5.71
C VAL A 27 -0.06 -8.44 -6.93
N ALA A 28 -0.70 -7.29 -7.19
CA ALA A 28 -0.18 -6.36 -8.18
C ALA A 28 1.10 -5.66 -7.64
N PRO A 29 2.00 -5.20 -8.52
CA PRO A 29 3.14 -4.39 -8.09
C PRO A 29 2.68 -3.15 -7.32
N ASN A 30 3.40 -2.76 -6.27
CA ASN A 30 3.04 -1.61 -5.43
C ASN A 30 2.83 -0.32 -6.23
N ALA A 31 3.62 -0.10 -7.29
CA ALA A 31 3.44 1.04 -8.19
C ALA A 31 2.04 1.09 -8.85
N VAL A 32 1.52 -0.07 -9.26
CA VAL A 32 0.21 -0.20 -9.91
C VAL A 32 -0.89 0.07 -8.89
N SER A 33 -0.88 -0.62 -7.76
CA SER A 33 -1.89 -0.43 -6.71
C SER A 33 -1.92 0.98 -6.14
N MET A 34 -0.76 1.66 -6.08
CA MET A 34 -0.70 3.05 -5.62
C MET A 34 -1.23 4.04 -6.67
N ALA A 35 -1.10 3.72 -7.96
CA ALA A 35 -1.73 4.50 -9.03
C ALA A 35 -3.26 4.35 -9.01
N GLU A 36 -3.77 3.14 -8.76
CA GLU A 36 -5.20 2.87 -8.55
C GLU A 36 -5.73 3.61 -7.30
N ALA A 37 -4.95 3.63 -6.22
CA ALA A 37 -5.26 4.43 -5.03
C ALA A 37 -5.40 5.92 -5.38
N PHE A 38 -4.44 6.47 -6.13
CA PHE A 38 -4.44 7.89 -6.51
C PHE A 38 -5.67 8.26 -7.36
N ALA A 39 -6.18 7.33 -8.16
CA ALA A 39 -7.39 7.53 -8.96
C ALA A 39 -8.70 7.39 -8.14
N THR A 40 -8.63 6.86 -6.92
CA THR A 40 -9.80 6.60 -6.06
C THR A 40 -10.10 7.78 -5.14
N THR A 41 -11.37 8.19 -5.08
CA THR A 41 -11.82 9.25 -4.17
C THR A 41 -12.07 8.68 -2.77
N LYS A 42 -11.71 9.40 -1.70
CA LYS A 42 -11.84 8.96 -0.27
C LYS A 42 -11.01 7.74 0.13
N VAL A 43 -9.81 7.60 -0.43
CA VAL A 43 -8.87 6.58 0.02
C VAL A 43 -7.93 7.13 1.10
N TRP A 44 -7.65 6.33 2.12
CA TRP A 44 -6.58 6.55 3.08
C TRP A 44 -5.45 5.58 2.79
N VAL A 45 -4.24 6.12 2.55
CA VAL A 45 -3.06 5.33 2.21
C VAL A 45 -1.94 5.60 3.20
N ARG A 46 -1.31 4.55 3.74
CA ARG A 46 -0.13 4.64 4.60
C ARG A 46 0.87 3.54 4.31
N ALA A 47 2.15 3.89 4.27
CA ALA A 47 3.22 2.91 4.23
C ALA A 47 3.38 2.24 5.61
N THR A 48 3.68 0.93 5.61
CA THR A 48 3.78 0.09 6.81
C THR A 48 5.24 -0.07 7.21
N TYR A 49 5.55 0.19 8.49
CA TYR A 49 6.90 0.14 9.04
C TYR A 49 6.88 -0.65 10.35
N PRO A 50 7.27 -1.94 10.36
CA PRO A 50 7.43 -2.72 11.58
C PRO A 50 8.40 -2.06 12.54
N ASP A 51 9.47 -1.47 12.01
CA ASP A 51 10.45 -0.65 12.70
C ASP A 51 10.65 0.67 11.93
N ASP A 52 11.84 0.90 11.36
CA ASP A 52 12.16 2.02 10.47
C ASP A 52 12.32 1.62 9.00
N THR A 53 12.09 0.33 8.67
CA THR A 53 12.13 -0.19 7.31
C THR A 53 10.71 -0.33 6.75
N PRO A 54 10.42 0.21 5.54
CA PRO A 54 9.13 0.00 4.88
C PRO A 54 9.02 -1.45 4.40
N VAL A 55 7.84 -2.06 4.60
CA VAL A 55 7.55 -3.44 4.13
C VAL A 55 6.28 -3.51 3.29
N GLY A 56 5.67 -2.37 2.98
CA GLY A 56 4.45 -2.32 2.19
C GLY A 56 3.65 -1.05 2.41
N PHE A 57 2.36 -1.13 2.10
CA PHE A 57 1.39 -0.11 2.42
C PHE A 57 0.01 -0.70 2.73
N ALA A 58 -0.80 0.08 3.44
CA ALA A 58 -2.20 -0.17 3.72
C ALA A 58 -3.04 0.87 2.99
N MET A 59 -4.14 0.40 2.42
CA MET A 59 -5.18 1.21 1.81
C MET A 59 -6.49 0.98 2.57
N LEU A 60 -7.28 2.04 2.81
CA LEU A 60 -8.65 1.94 3.29
C LEU A 60 -9.52 2.86 2.43
N SER A 61 -10.56 2.32 1.80
CA SER A 61 -11.59 3.10 1.12
C SER A 61 -12.88 3.10 1.95
N ASP A 62 -13.58 4.23 1.95
CA ASP A 62 -14.96 4.33 2.44
C ASP A 62 -15.89 4.31 1.23
N ASP A 63 -16.20 3.10 0.75
CA ASP A 63 -17.24 2.90 -0.25
C ASP A 63 -18.59 2.78 0.48
N HIS A 64 -19.56 3.62 0.09
CA HIS A 64 -20.86 3.75 0.75
C HIS A 64 -21.65 2.42 0.71
N GLY A 65 -21.43 1.55 1.69
CA GLY A 65 -22.05 0.22 1.73
C GLY A 65 -21.61 -0.72 2.84
N GLY A 66 -20.51 -0.46 3.55
CA GLY A 66 -20.24 -1.09 4.85
C GLY A 66 -19.07 -2.07 4.95
N GLU A 67 -18.18 -2.16 3.96
CA GLU A 67 -16.92 -2.89 4.11
C GLU A 67 -15.71 -1.96 3.93
N LEU A 68 -14.92 -1.85 4.99
CA LEU A 68 -13.58 -1.28 4.92
C LEU A 68 -12.68 -2.33 4.27
N GLU A 69 -12.36 -2.19 2.98
CA GLU A 69 -11.38 -3.07 2.36
C GLU A 69 -9.97 -2.58 2.71
N ALA A 70 -9.34 -3.28 3.65
CA ALA A 70 -7.96 -3.07 4.01
C ALA A 70 -7.05 -3.92 3.10
N VAL A 71 -6.59 -3.35 1.99
CA VAL A 71 -5.56 -4.03 1.17
C VAL A 71 -4.21 -3.80 1.84
N LEU A 72 -3.73 -4.81 2.55
CA LEU A 72 -2.37 -4.85 3.10
C LEU A 72 -1.46 -5.53 2.07
N VAL A 73 -0.72 -4.75 1.29
CA VAL A 73 0.31 -5.32 0.41
C VAL A 73 1.60 -5.41 1.21
N LEU A 74 1.86 -6.59 1.78
CA LEU A 74 3.16 -6.91 2.36
C LEU A 74 4.06 -7.40 1.23
N SER A 75 5.23 -6.78 1.09
CA SER A 75 6.21 -7.04 0.06
C SER A 75 7.53 -7.45 0.67
#